data_AF-A0A0E1XBC1-F1
#
_entry.id   AF-A0A0E1XBC1-F1
#
_cell.length_a   1.000
_cell.length_b   1.000
_cell.length_c   1.000
_cell.angle_alpha   90.00
_cell.angle_beta   90.00
_cell.angle_gamma   90.00
#
_symmetry.space_group_name_H-M   'P 1'
#
loop_
_entity.id
_entity.type
_entity.pdbx_description
1 polymer ?
#
loop_
_entity_poly.entity_id
_entity_poly.type
_entity_poly.pdbx_seq_one_letter_code
_entity_poly.pdbx_strand_id
1 'polypeptide(L)' 'MKNSILWRKSFIPVYFIVAFVMFLLFKFYIRTDNFSVYVLIAFIVILGFASIIYNYNRH' A
#
# COMPACT_ATOMS: atom_id res chain seq x y z
N MET A 1 14.44 -13.95 -4.23
CA MET A 1 13.16 -13.28 -3.92
C MET A 1 11.91 -14.16 -4.12
N LYS A 2 11.99 -15.51 -4.16
CA LYS A 2 10.79 -16.37 -4.34
C LYS A 2 9.86 -16.44 -3.12
N ASN A 3 10.35 -16.09 -1.92
CA ASN A 3 9.62 -16.26 -0.65
C ASN A 3 9.34 -14.95 0.09
N SER A 4 9.52 -13.78 -0.55
CA SER A 4 9.24 -12.52 0.13
C SER A 4 7.74 -12.24 0.14
N ILE A 5 7.21 -12.01 1.34
CA ILE A 5 5.80 -11.67 1.58
C ILE A 5 5.36 -10.45 0.75
N LEU A 6 6.27 -9.50 0.54
CA LEU A 6 5.99 -8.26 -0.19
C LEU A 6 5.56 -8.49 -1.64
N TRP A 7 6.00 -9.59 -2.26
CA TRP A 7 5.70 -9.89 -3.66
C TRP A 7 4.67 -11.02 -3.81
N ARG A 8 4.08 -11.50 -2.71
CA ARG A 8 3.09 -12.58 -2.77
C ARG A 8 1.77 -12.04 -3.32
N LYS A 9 1.20 -12.69 -4.35
CA LYS A 9 -0.08 -12.27 -4.96
C LYS A 9 -1.20 -12.05 -3.95
N SER A 10 -1.32 -12.93 -2.95
CA SER A 10 -2.35 -12.80 -1.90
C SER A 10 -2.17 -11.56 -1.01
N PHE A 11 -0.98 -10.95 -1.01
CA PHE A 11 -0.65 -9.76 -0.22
C PHE A 11 -0.95 -8.46 -0.98
N ILE A 12 -1.15 -8.51 -2.30
CA ILE A 12 -1.53 -7.36 -3.13
C ILE A 12 -2.74 -6.58 -2.56
N PRO A 13 -3.88 -7.21 -2.22
CA PRO A 13 -5.02 -6.48 -1.66
C PRO A 13 -4.71 -5.81 -0.32
N VAL A 14 -3.76 -6.33 0.46
CA VAL A 14 -3.40 -5.81 1.78
C VAL A 14 -2.84 -4.39 1.68
N TYR A 15 -2.03 -4.08 0.66
CA TYR A 15 -1.50 -2.73 0.45
C TYR A 15 -2.61 -1.69 0.33
N PHE A 16 -3.65 -1.97 -0.47
CA PHE A 16 -4.74 -1.04 -0.70
C PHE A 16 -5.66 -0.91 0.51
N ILE A 17 -5.92 -2.02 1.22
CA ILE A 17 -6.69 -1.98 2.47
C ILE A 17 -5.96 -1.13 3.51
N VAL A 18 -4.66 -1.36 3.71
CA VAL A 18 -3.87 -0.59 4.69
C VAL A 18 -3.81 0.88 4.30
N ALA A 19 -3.57 1.21 3.02
CA ALA A 19 -3.57 2.58 2.54
C ALA A 19 -4.92 3.29 2.80
N PHE A 20 -6.03 2.59 2.54
CA PHE A 20 -7.37 3.12 2.78
C PHE A 20 -7.68 3.31 4.27
N VAL A 21 -7.34 2.33 5.11
CA VAL A 21 -7.51 2.44 6.57
C VAL A 21 -6.66 3.57 7.14
N MET A 22 -5.42 3.72 6.69
CA MET A 22 -4.56 4.84 7.09
C MET A 22 -5.14 6.18 6.67
N PHE A 23 -5.65 6.29 5.44
CA PHE A 23 -6.34 7.50 5.01
C PHE A 23 -7.52 7.84 5.91
N LEU A 24 -8.36 6.84 6.23
CA LEU A 24 -9.52 7.04 7.11
C LEU A 24 -9.08 7.50 8.51
N LEU A 25 -8.09 6.82 9.09
CA LEU A 25 -7.57 7.11 10.41
C LEU A 25 -7.01 8.54 10.49
N PHE A 26 -6.12 8.91 9.58
CA PHE A 26 -5.47 10.20 9.67
C PHE A 26 -6.39 11.37 9.28
N LYS A 27 -7.22 11.19 8.24
CA LYS A 27 -8.08 12.28 7.78
C LYS A 27 -9.30 12.49 8.67
N PHE A 28 -9.97 11.43 9.11
CA PHE A 28 -11.26 11.56 9.82
C PHE A 28 -11.14 11.43 11.33
N TYR A 29 -10.29 10.51 11.81
CA TYR A 29 -10.16 10.26 13.25
C TYR A 29 -9.17 11.23 13.90
N ILE A 30 -7.92 11.26 13.42
CA ILE A 30 -6.88 12.16 13.95
C ILE A 30 -7.07 13.60 13.45
N ARG A 31 -7.65 13.76 12.26
CA ARG A 31 -7.85 15.07 11.59
C ARG A 31 -6.55 15.85 11.41
N THR A 32 -5.46 15.14 11.12
CA THR A 32 -4.19 15.78 10.77
C THR A 32 -4.20 16.15 9.29
N ASP A 33 -3.62 17.29 8.97
CA ASP A 33 -3.38 17.69 7.57
C ASP A 33 -1.89 17.69 7.23
N ASN A 34 -1.10 16.94 8.01
CA ASN A 34 0.32 16.82 7.78
C ASN A 34 0.58 16.10 6.45
N PHE A 35 1.29 16.80 5.55
CA PHE A 35 1.63 16.31 4.22
C PHE A 35 2.34 14.94 4.25
N SER A 36 3.16 14.69 5.28
CA SER A 36 3.89 13.43 5.44
C SER A 36 2.99 12.19 5.48
N VAL A 37 1.74 12.33 5.93
CA VAL A 37 0.77 11.22 5.96
C VAL A 37 0.38 10.80 4.53
N TYR A 38 0.10 11.77 3.66
CA TYR A 38 -0.25 11.46 2.28
C TYR A 38 0.92 10.85 1.51
N VAL A 39 2.16 11.27 1.83
CA VAL A 39 3.38 10.65 1.29
C VAL A 39 3.47 9.18 1.71
N LEU A 40 3.20 8.87 2.97
CA LEU A 40 3.20 7.49 3.48
C LEU A 40 2.14 6.63 2.79
N ILE A 41 0.91 7.15 2.66
CA ILE A 41 -0.19 6.46 1.98
C ILE A 41 0.16 6.22 0.51
N ALA A 42 0.68 7.24 -0.18
CA ALA A 42 1.10 7.12 -1.58
C ALA A 42 2.20 6.07 -1.76
N PHE A 43 3.17 6.01 -0.85
CA PHE A 43 4.21 4.98 -0.86
C PHE A 43 3.63 3.56 -0.78
N ILE A 44 2.65 3.32 0.10
CA ILE A 44 1.99 2.00 0.23
C ILE A 44 1.21 1.65 -1.04
N VAL A 45 0.52 2.61 -1.64
CA VAL A 45 -0.20 2.41 -2.91
C VAL A 45 0.79 2.06 -4.04
N ILE A 46 1.92 2.76 -4.13
CA ILE A 46 2.98 2.46 -5.11
C ILE A 46 3.55 1.05 -4.89
N LEU A 47 3.74 0.61 -3.65
CA LEU A 47 4.14 -0.78 -3.35
C LEU A 47 3.10 -1.80 -3.85
N GLY A 48 1.81 -1.50 -3.70
CA GLY A 48 0.73 -2.33 -4.26
C GLY A 48 0.85 -2.47 -5.78
N PHE A 49 1.03 -1.36 -6.50
CA PHE A 49 1.24 -1.38 -7.95
C PHE A 49 2.54 -2.08 -8.36
N ALA A 50 3.64 -1.84 -7.66
CA ALA A 50 4.89 -2.53 -7.90
C ALA A 50 4.72 -4.06 -7.73
N SER A 51 3.98 -4.49 -6.71
CA SER A 51 3.67 -5.90 -6.50
C SER A 51 2.82 -6.49 -7.62
N ILE A 52 1.87 -5.72 -8.17
CA ILE A 52 1.09 -6.13 -9.35
C ILE A 52 2.02 -6.32 -10.56
N ILE A 53 2.84 -5.32 -10.89
CA ILE A 53 3.77 -5.35 -12.04
C ILE A 53 4.74 -6.52 -11.92
N TYR A 54 5.30 -6.72 -10.72
CA TYR A 54 6.22 -7.84 -10.44
C TYR A 54 5.58 -9.21 -10.70
N ASN A 55 4.31 -9.38 -10.30
CA ASN A 55 3.58 -10.62 -10.47
C ASN A 55 3.03 -10.81 -11.89
N TYR A 56 2.78 -9.72 -12.62
CA TYR A 56 2.40 -9.73 -14.03
C TYR A 56 3.57 -10.18 -14.91
N ASN A 57 4.77 -9.61 -14.71
CA ASN A 57 5.98 -9.97 -15.49
C ASN A 57 6.52 -11.37 -15.18
N ARG A 58 5.99 -12.04 -14.15
CA ARG A 58 6.34 -13.42 -13.77
C ARG A 58 5.33 -14.46 -14.24
N HIS A 59 4.26 -14.00 -14.87
CA HIS A 59 3.27 -14.83 -15.57
C HIS A 59 3.69 -15.02 -17.03
#